data_AF-A0A1G1SWV4-F1
#
_entry.id   AF-A0A1G1SWV4-F1
#
_cell.length_a   1.000
_cell.length_b   1.000
_cell.length_c   1.000
_cell.angle_alpha   90.00
_cell.angle_beta   90.00
_cell.angle_gamma   90.00
#
_symmetry.space_group_name_H-M   'P 1'
#
loop_
_entity.id
_entity.type
_entity.pdbx_description
1 polymer ?
#
loop_
_entity_poly.entity_id
_entity_poly.type
_entity_poly.pdbx_seq_one_letter_code
_entity_poly.pdbx_strand_id
1 'polypeptide(L)'
;MKTFTRSFFLATLAAASGLFSACSDNDRDNAPAPADPTPALQMSSYFDFVTTTPAGGTSHSGYGTGYRPSDIKATAILGPQVLALDFEAGTDNSYFEVDRAKLGAQWKGTYALRCRNRPTDPVFTSYVYTERKNGGISGAIYRFSETTRELTGNVTITAYDAKRQLVSGTYEVRAPEQNEPNATMTFGGPKCTIILEGIFENLKVKAQ
;
A
#
# COMPACT_ATOMS: atom_id res chain seq x y z
N MET A 1 -37.55 -23.52 26.62
CA MET A 1 -37.35 -23.53 28.09
C MET A 1 -36.45 -24.68 28.45
N LYS A 2 -35.24 -24.40 28.97
CA LYS A 2 -34.44 -25.28 29.85
C LYS A 2 -33.25 -24.46 30.34
N THR A 3 -33.46 -23.85 31.50
CA THR A 3 -32.51 -23.09 32.31
C THR A 3 -31.59 -24.06 33.04
N PHE A 4 -30.27 -23.83 33.00
CA PHE A 4 -29.31 -24.51 33.86
C PHE A 4 -28.68 -23.55 34.86
N THR A 5 -28.46 -24.11 36.04
CA THR A 5 -28.45 -23.47 37.36
C THR A 5 -27.04 -23.05 37.79
N ARG A 6 -27.02 -21.95 38.55
CA ARG A 6 -25.88 -21.35 39.26
C ARG A 6 -25.11 -22.35 40.15
N SER A 7 -23.78 -22.16 40.23
CA SER A 7 -23.01 -22.41 41.45
C SER A 7 -22.07 -21.24 41.73
N PHE A 8 -22.39 -20.50 42.78
CA PHE A 8 -21.58 -19.48 43.44
C PHE A 8 -20.52 -20.18 44.29
N PHE A 9 -19.25 -19.76 44.20
CA PHE A 9 -18.29 -19.95 45.28
C PHE A 9 -17.80 -18.58 45.74
N LEU A 10 -18.30 -18.18 46.91
CA LEU A 10 -17.76 -17.14 47.76
C LEU A 10 -16.60 -17.72 48.56
N ALA A 11 -15.43 -17.09 48.49
CA ALA A 11 -14.39 -17.25 49.50
C ALA A 11 -13.89 -15.86 49.88
N THR A 12 -14.38 -15.40 51.03
CA THR A 12 -13.90 -14.28 51.82
C THR A 12 -12.58 -14.64 52.49
N LEU A 13 -11.55 -13.80 52.39
CA LEU A 13 -10.52 -13.74 53.43
C LEU A 13 -9.91 -12.34 53.58
N ALA A 14 -10.18 -11.80 54.78
CA ALA A 14 -9.38 -10.93 55.64
C ALA A 14 -8.67 -9.70 55.06
N ALA A 15 -9.19 -8.56 55.52
CA ALA A 15 -8.54 -7.25 55.53
C ALA A 15 -7.21 -7.26 56.30
N ALA A 16 -6.19 -6.65 55.71
CA ALA A 16 -5.07 -6.07 56.43
C ALA A 16 -5.00 -4.57 56.08
N SER A 17 -5.41 -3.77 57.06
CA SER A 17 -5.41 -2.32 57.04
C SER A 17 -3.96 -1.81 57.10
N GLY A 18 -3.39 -1.46 55.95
CA GLY A 18 -2.19 -0.62 55.84
C GLY A 18 -2.60 0.80 55.49
N LEU A 19 -2.73 1.66 56.50
CA LEU A 19 -3.05 3.07 56.35
C LEU A 19 -1.80 3.88 55.95
N PHE A 20 -1.95 4.66 54.89
CA PHE A 20 -1.20 5.86 54.47
C PHE A 20 0.27 5.71 54.03
N SER A 21 0.45 5.67 52.70
CA SER A 21 1.04 6.82 52.02
C SER A 21 0.16 7.18 50.84
N ALA A 22 -0.68 8.20 51.02
CA ALA A 22 -1.25 8.94 49.92
C ALA A 22 -0.14 9.84 49.34
N CYS A 23 0.81 9.24 48.64
CA CYS A 23 1.54 9.95 47.59
C CYS A 23 0.62 9.94 46.39
N SER A 24 0.07 11.11 46.07
CA SER A 24 -0.52 11.40 44.78
C SER A 24 0.55 11.23 43.69
N ASP A 25 0.74 9.99 43.22
CA ASP A 25 1.47 9.70 41.98
C ASP A 25 0.57 10.16 40.81
N ASN A 26 0.43 11.48 40.66
CA ASN A 26 -0.13 12.13 39.47
C ASN A 26 0.83 12.04 38.26
N ASP A 27 1.93 11.30 38.36
CA ASP A 27 3.01 11.29 37.38
C ASP A 27 3.21 9.96 36.63
N ARG A 28 2.41 8.90 36.91
CA ARG A 28 2.55 7.62 36.20
C ARG A 28 1.87 7.54 34.83
N ASP A 29 1.04 8.52 34.48
CA ASP A 29 0.39 8.59 33.16
C ASP A 29 1.09 9.53 32.17
N ASN A 30 2.20 10.17 32.56
CA ASN A 30 2.99 11.05 31.69
C ASN A 30 4.23 10.38 31.09
N ALA A 31 4.31 9.04 31.08
CA ALA A 31 5.32 8.37 30.27
C ALA A 31 5.11 8.76 28.80
N PRO A 32 6.11 9.36 28.11
CA PRO A 32 5.97 9.73 26.72
C PRO A 32 5.49 8.52 25.92
N ALA A 33 4.49 8.72 25.05
CA ALA A 33 4.05 7.66 24.16
C ALA A 33 5.29 7.13 23.40
N PRO A 34 5.48 5.80 23.31
CA PRO A 34 6.66 5.27 22.64
C PRO A 34 6.68 5.78 21.20
N ALA A 35 7.84 6.27 20.76
CA ALA A 35 8.03 6.81 19.42
C ALA A 35 7.49 5.87 18.34
N ASP A 36 7.04 6.46 17.24
CA ASP A 36 6.61 5.67 16.10
C ASP A 36 7.80 4.84 15.58
N PRO A 37 7.60 3.55 15.26
CA PRO A 37 8.63 2.74 14.62
C PRO A 37 9.03 3.36 13.28
N THR A 38 10.30 3.24 12.92
CA THR A 38 10.81 3.69 11.63
C THR A 38 10.07 2.97 10.49
N PRO A 39 9.61 3.70 9.46
CA PRO A 39 9.03 3.06 8.28
C PRO A 39 10.03 2.16 7.56
N ALA A 40 9.57 0.99 7.09
CA ALA A 40 10.35 0.12 6.22
C ALA A 40 9.66 0.03 4.86
N LEU A 41 10.41 0.31 3.78
CA LEU A 41 9.86 0.46 2.43
C LEU A 41 10.64 -0.41 1.45
N GLN A 42 9.92 -1.03 0.53
CA GLN A 42 10.48 -1.69 -0.66
C GLN A 42 9.65 -1.30 -1.86
N MET A 43 10.32 -1.08 -2.99
CA MET A 43 9.68 -0.72 -4.25
C MET A 43 10.54 -1.23 -5.40
N SER A 44 9.89 -1.83 -6.39
CA SER A 44 10.51 -2.21 -7.65
C SER A 44 9.56 -1.98 -8.82
N SER A 45 10.16 -1.78 -9.98
CA SER A 45 9.49 -1.75 -11.29
C SER A 45 10.17 -2.75 -12.23
N TYR A 46 9.40 -3.36 -13.12
CA TYR A 46 9.91 -4.18 -14.21
C TYR A 46 9.07 -4.00 -15.46
N PHE A 47 9.73 -3.92 -16.60
CA PHE A 47 9.14 -3.77 -17.93
C PHE A 47 9.40 -5.05 -18.70
N ASP A 48 8.37 -5.87 -18.86
CA ASP A 48 8.44 -7.17 -19.54
C ASP A 48 7.93 -7.05 -20.98
N PHE A 49 8.79 -7.33 -21.94
CA PHE A 49 8.48 -7.37 -23.36
C PHE A 49 8.23 -8.80 -23.79
N VAL A 50 7.00 -9.04 -24.21
CA VAL A 50 6.51 -10.37 -24.61
C VAL A 50 6.50 -10.44 -26.12
N THR A 51 7.24 -11.38 -26.69
CA THR A 51 7.29 -11.61 -28.15
C THR A 51 6.90 -13.03 -28.50
N THR A 52 6.21 -13.22 -29.63
CA THR A 52 5.92 -14.56 -30.16
C THR A 52 7.14 -15.08 -30.91
N THR A 53 7.64 -16.26 -30.54
CA THR A 53 8.77 -16.90 -31.22
C THR A 53 8.35 -17.48 -32.58
N PRO A 54 9.29 -17.73 -33.52
CA PRO A 54 8.96 -18.35 -34.80
C PRO A 54 8.28 -19.72 -34.68
N ALA A 55 8.50 -20.44 -33.57
CA ALA A 55 7.87 -21.72 -33.28
C ALA A 55 6.47 -21.59 -32.62
N GLY A 56 5.93 -20.37 -32.50
CA GLY A 56 4.63 -20.11 -31.88
C GLY A 56 4.63 -20.08 -30.34
N GLY A 57 5.80 -20.06 -29.71
CA GLY A 57 5.95 -19.91 -28.26
C GLY A 57 6.06 -18.45 -27.82
N THR A 58 6.27 -18.23 -26.52
CA THR A 58 6.45 -16.89 -25.93
C THR A 58 7.89 -16.71 -25.47
N SER A 59 8.51 -15.58 -25.79
CA SER A 59 9.79 -15.15 -25.26
C SER A 59 9.62 -13.86 -24.47
N HIS A 60 10.29 -13.80 -23.33
CA HIS A 60 10.30 -12.65 -22.42
C HIS A 60 11.68 -12.00 -22.44
N SER A 61 11.71 -10.68 -22.52
CA SER A 61 12.88 -9.86 -22.25
C SER A 61 12.45 -8.66 -21.43
N GLY A 62 13.38 -7.98 -20.76
CA GLY A 62 12.97 -6.86 -19.93
C GLY A 62 14.08 -6.27 -19.10
N TYR A 63 13.71 -5.20 -18.42
CA TYR A 63 14.58 -4.50 -17.47
C TYR A 63 13.73 -4.05 -16.29
N GLY A 64 14.37 -3.90 -15.14
CA GLY A 64 13.70 -3.40 -13.95
C GLY A 64 14.67 -2.75 -13.00
N THR A 65 14.08 -2.03 -12.05
CA THR A 65 14.80 -1.28 -11.03
C THR A 65 14.25 -1.67 -9.67
N GLY A 66 15.13 -2.09 -8.77
CA GLY A 66 14.83 -2.17 -7.33
C GLY A 66 15.44 -0.98 -6.63
N TYR A 67 14.69 -0.32 -5.76
CA TYR A 67 15.14 0.86 -5.04
C TYR A 67 15.65 0.52 -3.64
N ARG A 68 16.68 1.25 -3.19
CA ARG A 68 17.11 1.17 -1.79
C ARG A 68 16.04 1.81 -0.91
N PRO A 69 15.74 1.27 0.29
CA PRO A 69 14.74 1.85 1.17
C PRO A 69 14.93 3.33 1.49
N SER A 70 16.19 3.81 1.55
CA SER A 70 16.52 5.22 1.80
C SER A 70 16.12 6.18 0.67
N ASP A 71 15.93 5.66 -0.53
CA ASP A 71 15.66 6.45 -1.74
C ASP A 71 14.15 6.53 -2.03
N ILE A 72 13.35 5.77 -1.29
CA ILE A 72 11.89 5.69 -1.44
C ILE A 72 11.24 6.74 -0.54
N LYS A 73 10.45 7.62 -1.14
CA LYS A 73 9.52 8.50 -0.42
C LYS A 73 8.14 7.87 -0.51
N ALA A 74 7.53 7.64 0.65
CA ALA A 74 6.17 7.14 0.73
C ALA A 74 5.28 8.10 1.50
N THR A 75 4.04 8.26 1.05
CA THR A 75 3.01 8.99 1.81
C THR A 75 1.71 8.19 1.87
N ALA A 76 1.02 8.30 3.00
CA ALA A 76 -0.34 7.82 3.16
C ALA A 76 -1.22 8.98 3.63
N ILE A 77 -2.27 9.29 2.88
CA ILE A 77 -3.20 10.37 3.18
C ILE A 77 -4.61 9.81 3.23
N LEU A 78 -5.29 9.97 4.37
CA LEU A 78 -6.69 9.64 4.53
C LEU A 78 -7.55 10.86 4.19
N GLY A 79 -8.18 10.82 3.03
CA GLY A 79 -9.19 11.79 2.63
C GLY A 79 -10.62 11.37 3.03
N PRO A 80 -11.63 12.18 2.65
CA PRO A 80 -13.03 11.85 2.89
C PRO A 80 -13.48 10.57 2.17
N GLN A 81 -12.95 10.32 0.97
CA GLN A 81 -13.41 9.23 0.10
C GLN A 81 -12.40 8.09 -0.08
N VAL A 82 -11.11 8.37 0.08
CA VAL A 82 -10.05 7.40 -0.23
C VAL A 82 -8.94 7.45 0.81
N LEU A 83 -8.26 6.31 0.97
CA LEU A 83 -6.90 6.27 1.48
C LEU A 83 -5.95 6.31 0.27
N ALA A 84 -5.26 7.42 0.10
CA ALA A 84 -4.25 7.59 -0.95
C ALA A 84 -2.89 7.07 -0.45
N LEU A 85 -2.25 6.23 -1.25
CA LEU A 85 -0.89 5.72 -1.03
C LEU A 85 -0.04 6.12 -2.22
N ASP A 86 1.08 6.78 -1.96
CA ASP A 86 1.99 7.29 -2.98
C ASP A 86 3.42 6.82 -2.65
N PHE A 87 4.11 6.25 -3.65
CA PHE A 87 5.47 5.73 -3.54
C PHE A 87 6.32 6.28 -4.69
N GLU A 88 7.29 7.14 -4.38
CA GLU A 88 8.22 7.77 -5.33
C GLU A 88 9.65 7.28 -5.08
N ALA A 89 10.34 6.83 -6.12
CA ALA A 89 11.77 6.54 -6.08
C ALA A 89 12.39 6.66 -7.49
N GLY A 90 13.49 7.39 -7.62
CA GLY A 90 14.19 7.54 -8.90
C GLY A 90 13.30 8.06 -10.03
N THR A 91 13.07 7.23 -11.04
CA THR A 91 12.20 7.54 -12.19
C THR A 91 10.74 7.20 -11.93
N ASP A 92 10.44 6.48 -10.86
CA ASP A 92 9.17 5.78 -10.68
C ASP A 92 8.30 6.44 -9.61
N ASN A 93 7.00 6.54 -9.91
CA ASN A 93 5.99 6.95 -8.95
C ASN A 93 4.75 6.07 -9.08
N SER A 94 4.48 5.25 -8.06
CA SER A 94 3.29 4.39 -8.00
C SER A 94 2.25 5.01 -7.07
N TYR A 95 1.02 5.17 -7.57
CA TYR A 95 -0.06 5.82 -6.84
C TYR A 95 -1.30 4.92 -6.77
N PHE A 96 -1.90 4.87 -5.59
CA PHE A 96 -3.07 4.06 -5.29
C PHE A 96 -4.09 4.86 -4.49
N GLU A 97 -5.37 4.71 -4.83
CA GLU A 97 -6.48 5.22 -4.01
C GLU A 97 -7.37 4.04 -3.63
N VAL A 98 -7.36 3.67 -2.36
CA VAL A 98 -8.27 2.65 -1.83
C VAL A 98 -9.55 3.33 -1.39
N ASP A 99 -10.67 2.95 -2.01
CA ASP A 99 -12.02 3.41 -1.67
C ASP A 99 -12.30 3.18 -0.17
N ARG A 100 -12.47 4.28 0.57
CA ARG A 100 -12.64 4.26 2.02
C ARG A 100 -13.91 3.51 2.44
N ALA A 101 -14.96 3.53 1.62
CA ALA A 101 -16.19 2.80 1.90
C ALA A 101 -16.01 1.27 1.77
N LYS A 102 -14.93 0.82 1.13
CA LYS A 102 -14.62 -0.60 0.93
C LYS A 102 -13.50 -1.10 1.84
N LEU A 103 -12.87 -0.24 2.64
CA LEU A 103 -11.89 -0.65 3.63
C LEU A 103 -12.54 -1.58 4.67
N GLY A 104 -11.88 -2.71 4.93
CA GLY A 104 -12.31 -3.67 5.94
C GLY A 104 -12.21 -3.11 7.36
N ALA A 105 -12.63 -3.92 8.34
CA ALA A 105 -12.42 -3.60 9.75
C ALA A 105 -10.93 -3.41 10.04
N GLN A 106 -10.59 -2.33 10.75
CA GLN A 106 -9.19 -1.92 10.98
C GLN A 106 -8.38 -1.80 9.67
N TRP A 107 -9.06 -1.53 8.55
CA TRP A 107 -8.50 -1.39 7.20
C TRP A 107 -7.76 -2.62 6.66
N LYS A 108 -7.72 -3.74 7.38
CA LYS A 108 -7.04 -4.95 6.94
C LYS A 108 -7.83 -5.62 5.81
N GLY A 109 -7.11 -6.08 4.79
CA GLY A 109 -7.70 -6.80 3.67
C GLY A 109 -6.87 -6.68 2.40
N THR A 110 -7.28 -7.46 1.39
CA THR A 110 -6.73 -7.41 0.04
C THR A 110 -7.76 -6.75 -0.88
N TYR A 111 -7.34 -5.67 -1.54
CA TYR A 111 -8.19 -4.82 -2.35
C TYR A 111 -7.78 -4.92 -3.81
N ALA A 112 -8.70 -5.42 -4.65
CA ALA A 112 -8.45 -5.60 -6.07
C ALA A 112 -8.25 -4.27 -6.80
N LEU A 113 -7.36 -4.28 -7.80
CA LEU A 113 -7.13 -3.13 -8.66
C LEU A 113 -8.28 -2.94 -9.66
N ARG A 114 -8.78 -1.72 -9.71
CA ARG A 114 -9.71 -1.24 -10.72
C ARG A 114 -9.07 -1.26 -12.09
N CYS A 115 -9.81 -1.75 -13.07
CA CYS A 115 -9.46 -1.67 -14.48
C CYS A 115 -10.68 -1.21 -15.29
N ARG A 116 -10.48 -0.95 -16.57
CA ARG A 116 -11.54 -0.49 -17.48
C ARG A 116 -12.77 -1.42 -17.50
N ASN A 117 -12.56 -2.73 -17.38
CA ASN A 117 -13.63 -3.73 -17.39
C ASN A 117 -14.21 -4.03 -15.99
N ARG A 118 -13.58 -3.53 -14.92
CA ARG A 118 -14.02 -3.68 -13.53
C ARG A 118 -13.96 -2.34 -12.81
N PRO A 119 -14.79 -1.36 -13.20
CA PRO A 119 -14.72 0.00 -12.68
C PRO A 119 -15.14 0.11 -11.21
N THR A 120 -15.80 -0.90 -10.66
CA THR A 120 -16.27 -0.93 -9.27
C THR A 120 -15.26 -1.48 -8.27
N ASP A 121 -14.15 -2.05 -8.74
CA ASP A 121 -13.09 -2.55 -7.87
C ASP A 121 -12.50 -1.42 -6.99
N PRO A 122 -12.02 -1.76 -5.77
CA PRO A 122 -11.77 -0.80 -4.71
C PRO A 122 -10.58 0.13 -4.94
N VAL A 123 -9.57 -0.29 -5.71
CA VAL A 123 -8.32 0.47 -5.80
C VAL A 123 -8.18 1.13 -7.16
N PHE A 124 -8.23 2.45 -7.21
CA PHE A 124 -7.71 3.19 -8.36
C PHE A 124 -6.17 3.12 -8.33
N THR A 125 -5.54 2.94 -9.48
CA THR A 125 -4.08 2.93 -9.60
C THR A 125 -3.62 3.65 -10.86
N SER A 126 -2.55 4.41 -10.67
CA SER A 126 -1.79 5.04 -11.73
C SER A 126 -0.31 4.95 -11.44
N TYR A 127 0.48 5.11 -12.49
CA TYR A 127 1.93 5.08 -12.42
C TYR A 127 2.51 6.19 -13.29
N VAL A 128 3.55 6.85 -12.80
CA VAL A 128 4.30 7.84 -13.55
C VAL A 128 5.74 7.35 -13.66
N TYR A 129 6.26 7.37 -14.89
CA TYR A 129 7.67 7.17 -15.16
C TYR A 129 8.25 8.50 -15.66
N THR A 130 9.29 9.01 -15.01
CA THR A 130 9.95 10.28 -15.32
C THR A 130 11.43 10.08 -15.56
N GLU A 131 11.90 10.40 -16.76
CA GLU A 131 13.30 10.35 -17.15
C GLU A 131 13.87 11.76 -17.28
N ARG A 132 14.98 12.03 -16.60
CA ARG A 132 15.73 13.28 -16.76
C ARG A 132 16.80 13.09 -17.84
N LYS A 133 16.71 13.85 -18.93
CA LYS A 133 17.68 13.85 -20.04
C LYS A 133 18.46 15.17 -20.07
N ASN A 134 19.64 15.15 -20.67
CA ASN A 134 20.38 16.38 -20.95
C ASN A 134 19.54 17.26 -21.90
N GLY A 135 18.90 18.30 -21.37
CA GLY A 135 18.02 19.20 -22.12
C GLY A 135 16.55 19.18 -21.70
N GLY A 136 16.12 18.35 -20.75
CA GLY A 136 14.74 18.39 -20.24
C GLY A 136 14.31 17.19 -19.41
N ILE A 137 13.02 17.20 -19.06
CA ILE A 137 12.34 16.10 -18.36
C ILE A 137 11.34 15.49 -19.34
N SER A 138 11.43 14.17 -19.55
CA SER A 138 10.44 13.39 -20.27
C SER A 138 9.68 12.51 -19.28
N GLY A 139 8.41 12.26 -19.51
CA GLY A 139 7.66 11.37 -18.64
C GLY A 139 6.44 10.77 -19.32
N ALA A 140 6.01 9.62 -18.81
CA ALA A 140 4.81 8.92 -19.21
C ALA A 140 3.90 8.75 -17.99
N ILE A 141 2.62 9.07 -18.17
CA ILE A 141 1.59 8.88 -17.15
C ILE A 141 0.69 7.75 -17.59
N TYR A 142 0.62 6.71 -16.77
CA TYR A 142 -0.19 5.53 -16.99
C TYR A 142 -1.35 5.52 -16.00
N ARG A 143 -2.56 5.86 -16.46
CA ARG A 143 -3.79 5.74 -15.66
C ARG A 143 -4.39 4.36 -15.81
N PHE A 144 -3.69 3.35 -15.27
CA PHE A 144 -4.02 1.93 -15.46
C PHE A 144 -5.50 1.61 -15.22
N SER A 145 -6.10 2.18 -14.17
CA SER A 145 -7.50 1.92 -13.86
C SER A 145 -8.50 2.41 -14.90
N GLU A 146 -8.14 3.38 -15.73
CA GLU A 146 -8.99 3.95 -16.78
C GLU A 146 -8.69 3.31 -18.14
N THR A 147 -7.43 3.03 -18.42
CA THR A 147 -6.95 2.70 -19.78
C THR A 147 -6.71 1.20 -19.99
N THR A 148 -6.34 0.47 -18.94
CA THR A 148 -5.97 -0.95 -19.04
C THR A 148 -7.21 -1.84 -18.93
N ARG A 149 -7.42 -2.72 -19.92
CA ARG A 149 -8.56 -3.67 -19.92
C ARG A 149 -8.39 -4.77 -18.87
N GLU A 150 -7.17 -5.31 -18.78
CA GLU A 150 -6.85 -6.48 -17.95
C GLU A 150 -5.72 -6.14 -16.98
N LEU A 151 -6.00 -5.27 -16.02
CA LEU A 151 -5.10 -5.03 -14.91
C LEU A 151 -5.22 -6.17 -13.90
N THR A 152 -4.10 -6.67 -13.38
CA THR A 152 -4.10 -7.67 -12.29
C THR A 152 -3.18 -7.22 -11.16
N GLY A 153 -3.33 -7.86 -9.99
CA GLY A 153 -2.65 -7.46 -8.76
C GLY A 153 -3.61 -6.91 -7.71
N ASN A 154 -3.06 -6.37 -6.63
CA ASN A 154 -3.84 -5.87 -5.49
C ASN A 154 -3.00 -4.91 -4.62
N VAL A 155 -3.70 -4.17 -3.77
CA VAL A 155 -3.11 -3.58 -2.56
C VAL A 155 -3.58 -4.40 -1.37
N THR A 156 -2.66 -4.90 -0.57
CA THR A 156 -2.97 -5.65 0.66
C THR A 156 -2.54 -4.84 1.87
N ILE A 157 -3.49 -4.49 2.74
CA ILE A 157 -3.21 -3.89 4.04
C ILE A 157 -3.17 -5.01 5.08
N THR A 158 -2.02 -5.21 5.69
CA THR A 158 -1.77 -6.27 6.68
C THR A 158 -1.97 -5.77 8.11
N ALA A 159 -1.72 -4.48 8.37
CA ALA A 159 -1.90 -3.88 9.67
C ALA A 159 -2.31 -2.40 9.60
N TYR A 160 -3.11 -1.98 10.57
CA TYR A 160 -3.36 -0.58 10.89
C TYR A 160 -3.31 -0.40 12.41
N ASP A 161 -2.34 0.38 12.89
CA ASP A 161 -2.28 0.87 14.27
C ASP A 161 -3.09 2.17 14.35
N ALA A 162 -4.33 2.08 14.85
CA ALA A 162 -5.21 3.25 14.95
C ALA A 162 -4.69 4.29 15.96
N LYS A 163 -3.96 3.88 17.00
CA LYS A 163 -3.44 4.79 18.03
C LYS A 163 -2.32 5.65 17.47
N ARG A 164 -1.43 5.06 16.67
CA ARG A 164 -0.32 5.75 16.02
C ARG A 164 -0.62 6.20 14.59
N GLN A 165 -1.77 5.81 14.02
CA GLN A 165 -2.13 6.03 12.62
C GLN A 165 -1.07 5.49 11.65
N LEU A 166 -0.62 4.24 11.86
CA LEU A 166 0.39 3.60 11.03
C LEU A 166 -0.24 2.48 10.21
N VAL A 167 0.01 2.46 8.91
CA VAL A 167 -0.47 1.42 7.99
C VAL A 167 0.70 0.60 7.46
N SER A 168 0.49 -0.72 7.34
CA SER A 168 1.45 -1.64 6.76
C SER A 168 0.78 -2.55 5.73
N GLY A 169 1.52 -2.97 4.73
CA GLY A 169 0.98 -3.74 3.62
C GLY A 169 1.95 -3.97 2.47
N THR A 170 1.41 -4.46 1.38
CA THR A 170 2.10 -4.70 0.11
C THR A 170 1.24 -4.25 -1.06
N TYR A 171 1.86 -4.10 -2.22
CA TYR A 171 1.15 -3.95 -3.48
C TYR A 171 1.85 -4.75 -4.58
N GLU A 172 1.04 -5.24 -5.52
CA GLU A 172 1.50 -5.80 -6.79
C GLU A 172 0.58 -5.24 -7.89
N VAL A 173 1.17 -4.82 -9.01
CA VAL A 173 0.47 -4.37 -10.21
C VAL A 173 1.08 -5.08 -11.41
N ARG A 174 0.23 -5.62 -12.29
CA ARG A 174 0.62 -6.07 -13.63
C ARG A 174 -0.30 -5.43 -14.65
N ALA A 175 0.24 -4.49 -15.40
CA ALA A 175 -0.46 -3.75 -16.45
C ALA A 175 0.08 -4.19 -17.82
N PRO A 176 -0.62 -5.09 -18.54
CA PRO A 176 -0.18 -5.53 -19.87
C PRO A 176 -0.45 -4.47 -20.95
N GLU A 177 0.18 -4.62 -22.11
CA GLU A 177 -0.07 -3.82 -23.32
C GLU A 177 0.15 -2.30 -23.17
N GLN A 178 1.01 -1.91 -22.25
CA GLN A 178 1.38 -0.51 -22.03
C GLN A 178 2.43 -0.09 -23.05
N ASN A 179 2.42 1.18 -23.45
CA ASN A 179 3.53 1.71 -24.23
C ASN A 179 4.81 1.66 -23.38
N GLU A 180 5.93 1.33 -24.00
CA GLU A 180 7.22 1.43 -23.34
C GLU A 180 7.52 2.90 -22.95
N PRO A 181 7.94 3.18 -21.70
CA PRO A 181 8.16 4.55 -21.23
C PRO A 181 9.34 5.27 -21.89
N ASN A 182 10.35 4.52 -22.34
CA ASN A 182 11.56 5.07 -22.94
C ASN A 182 11.47 5.16 -24.48
N ALA A 183 10.44 4.57 -25.08
CA ALA A 183 10.24 4.60 -26.52
C ALA A 183 9.61 5.92 -26.97
N THR A 184 9.92 6.34 -28.20
CA THR A 184 9.19 7.43 -28.84
C THR A 184 7.74 7.01 -29.05
N MET A 185 6.79 7.78 -28.49
CA MET A 185 5.36 7.52 -28.64
C MET A 185 4.96 7.59 -30.11
N THR A 186 4.71 6.43 -30.70
CA THR A 186 4.25 6.26 -32.08
C THR A 186 3.06 5.31 -32.09
N PHE A 187 2.16 5.48 -33.06
CA PHE A 187 1.06 4.53 -33.23
C PHE A 187 1.62 3.15 -33.56
N GLY A 188 1.29 2.13 -32.76
CA GLY A 188 1.86 0.79 -32.90
C GLY A 188 3.29 0.65 -32.36
N GLY A 189 3.77 1.60 -31.55
CA GLY A 189 5.06 1.50 -30.86
C GLY A 189 5.16 0.29 -29.92
N PRO A 190 6.38 0.00 -29.41
CA PRO A 190 6.63 -1.19 -28.59
C PRO A 190 5.75 -1.20 -27.33
N LYS A 191 5.24 -2.40 -27.05
CA LYS A 191 4.40 -2.68 -25.89
C LYS A 191 5.14 -3.51 -24.86
N CYS A 192 4.86 -3.27 -23.60
CA CYS A 192 5.36 -4.06 -22.49
C CYS A 192 4.26 -4.28 -21.44
N THR A 193 4.49 -5.26 -20.58
CA THR A 193 3.80 -5.38 -19.30
C THR A 193 4.59 -4.60 -18.26
N ILE A 194 3.97 -3.61 -17.65
CA ILE A 194 4.55 -2.90 -16.50
C ILE A 194 4.17 -3.68 -15.25
N ILE A 195 5.19 -4.08 -14.49
CA ILE A 195 5.05 -4.79 -13.22
C ILE A 195 5.58 -3.88 -12.12
N LEU A 196 4.77 -3.63 -11.08
CA LEU A 196 5.14 -2.82 -9.93
C LEU A 196 4.92 -3.65 -8.67
N GLU A 197 5.90 -3.68 -7.78
CA GLU A 197 5.82 -4.41 -6.52
C GLU A 197 6.38 -3.55 -5.38
N GLY A 198 5.80 -3.69 -4.20
CA GLY A 198 6.32 -3.00 -3.04
C GLY A 198 5.76 -3.46 -1.70
N ILE A 199 6.49 -3.07 -0.66
CA ILE A 199 6.16 -3.31 0.75
C ILE A 199 6.23 -1.97 1.46
N PHE A 200 5.29 -1.74 2.36
CA PHE A 200 5.31 -0.60 3.26
C PHE A 200 4.98 -1.06 4.67
N GLU A 201 5.83 -0.70 5.62
CA GLU A 201 5.60 -0.97 7.04
C GLU A 201 5.63 0.33 7.81
N ASN A 202 4.70 0.47 8.76
CA ASN A 202 4.63 1.60 9.67
C ASN A 202 4.53 2.96 8.94
N LEU A 203 3.85 3.00 7.80
CA LEU A 203 3.67 4.24 7.05
C LEU A 203 2.67 5.13 7.78
N LYS A 204 3.10 6.34 8.16
CA LYS A 204 2.24 7.30 8.88
C LYS A 204 1.13 7.82 7.96
N VAL A 205 -0.11 7.63 8.41
CA VAL A 205 -1.31 8.11 7.75
C VAL A 205 -1.62 9.51 8.26
N LYS A 206 -1.64 10.48 7.34
CA LYS A 206 -2.00 11.86 7.63
C LYS A 206 -3.46 12.09 7.25
N ALA A 207 -4.17 12.91 8.03
CA ALA A 207 -5.46 13.44 7.59
C ALA A 207 -5.23 14.49 6.49
N GLN A 208 -6.11 14.54 5.50
CA GLN A 208 -6.18 15.62 4.52
C GLN A 208 -6.71 16.92 5.14
#